data_AF-A0A7G8PRN6-F1
#
_entry.id   AF-A0A7G8PRN6-F1
#
_cell.length_a   1.000
_cell.length_b   1.000
_cell.length_c   1.000
_cell.angle_alpha   90.00
_cell.angle_beta   90.00
_cell.angle_gamma   90.00
#
_symmetry.space_group_name_H-M   'P 1'
#
loop_
_entity.id
_entity.type
_entity.pdbx_description
1 polymer ?
#
loop_
_entity_poly.entity_id
_entity_poly.type
_entity_poly.pdbx_seq_one_letter_code
_entity_poly.pdbx_strand_id
1 'polypeptide(L)'
;MRNIKLIRPGLLHIVLAIALCTGYTLTAQLGDLRAQFVEVQASNDNVIPTFYMGKYEIRVSEYRLFLNALGEPFPEPPEYGWDDNLPMVGLSFAEVQNYCNWLTDSYQVQFTVPSEAQWKLAAGTTQDNLESDLNRPMCSDCFSPGESGIYGLNGNVWEWTSTLIDNEFHIIRGGSFLENSTELNVTRSSTISPELQLSDVGFRLLLTDKGMKKYLFSYEVRELLYQLFPEYTNLRVEPYALYIDDFEIAWGEQDFPIITIDTTEKSLAFCCIDAIDGVMEMITKQAINFSFDEDKLPTAQQLVSLINNRDLSIFID
;
A
#
# COMPACT_ATOMS: atom_id res chain seq x y z
N MET A 1 52.94 7.27 3.89
CA MET A 1 52.68 6.01 3.14
C MET A 1 51.78 5.11 3.96
N ARG A 2 50.47 5.12 3.66
CA ARG A 2 49.52 4.02 3.91
C ARG A 2 48.40 4.20 2.89
N ASN A 3 48.35 3.27 1.94
CA ASN A 3 47.41 3.24 0.83
C ASN A 3 46.01 2.86 1.34
N ILE A 4 45.03 3.72 1.14
CA ILE A 4 43.62 3.35 1.23
C ILE A 4 43.19 2.98 -0.19
N LYS A 5 42.90 1.69 -0.40
CA LYS A 5 42.32 1.18 -1.65
C LYS A 5 40.90 1.74 -1.79
N LEU A 6 40.66 2.52 -2.84
CA LEU A 6 39.30 2.78 -3.32
C LEU A 6 38.64 1.45 -3.70
N ILE A 7 37.50 1.16 -3.09
CA ILE A 7 36.57 0.14 -3.55
C ILE A 7 35.81 0.75 -4.73
N ARG A 8 35.88 0.08 -5.89
CA ARG A 8 35.26 0.52 -7.15
C ARG A 8 33.73 0.54 -7.03
N PRO A 9 33.02 1.55 -7.58
CA PRO A 9 31.57 1.51 -7.69
C PRO A 9 31.21 0.60 -8.86
N GLY A 10 30.71 -0.59 -8.55
CA GLY A 10 30.43 -1.61 -9.54
C GLY A 10 29.24 -2.46 -9.15
N LEU A 11 28.14 -1.84 -8.73
CA LEU A 11 26.84 -2.52 -8.55
C LEU A 11 25.60 -1.61 -8.63
N LEU A 12 25.76 -0.30 -8.90
CA LEU A 12 24.63 0.64 -8.94
C LEU A 12 23.97 0.76 -10.33
N HIS A 13 24.47 0.06 -11.36
CA HIS A 13 23.94 0.13 -12.73
C HIS A 13 23.08 -1.07 -13.14
N ILE A 14 22.96 -2.10 -12.30
CA ILE A 14 22.11 -3.26 -12.60
C ILE A 14 20.68 -3.06 -12.06
N VAL A 15 20.49 -2.20 -11.07
CA VAL A 15 19.14 -1.87 -10.56
C VAL A 15 18.37 -0.94 -11.51
N LEU A 16 19.07 -0.13 -12.32
CA LEU A 16 18.43 0.85 -13.21
C LEU A 16 17.88 0.25 -14.52
N ALA A 17 18.34 -0.94 -14.94
CA ALA A 17 17.89 -1.56 -16.19
C ALA A 17 16.60 -2.40 -16.04
N ILE A 18 16.24 -2.81 -14.82
CA ILE A 18 14.99 -3.51 -14.54
C ILE A 18 13.81 -2.51 -14.40
N ALA A 19 14.11 -1.25 -14.05
CA ALA A 19 13.14 -0.17 -13.89
C ALA A 19 12.34 0.19 -15.16
N LEU A 20 12.85 -0.13 -16.37
CA LEU A 20 12.19 0.26 -17.62
C LEU A 20 11.10 -0.73 -18.06
N CYS A 21 11.17 -2.00 -17.64
CA CYS A 21 10.06 -2.95 -17.80
C CYS A 21 9.13 -2.98 -16.58
N THR A 22 9.64 -2.67 -15.38
CA THR A 22 8.81 -2.57 -14.18
C THR A 22 8.10 -1.23 -14.04
N GLY A 23 8.59 -0.15 -14.67
CA GLY A 23 8.00 1.19 -14.59
C GLY A 23 6.59 1.24 -15.18
N TYR A 24 6.33 0.54 -16.29
CA TYR A 24 5.00 0.45 -16.89
C TYR A 24 4.04 -0.44 -16.07
N THR A 25 4.53 -1.52 -15.45
CA THR A 25 3.70 -2.36 -14.58
C THR A 25 3.40 -1.72 -13.23
N LEU A 26 4.37 -1.01 -12.62
CA LEU A 26 4.15 -0.27 -11.36
C LEU A 26 3.17 0.89 -11.58
N THR A 27 3.34 1.69 -12.64
CA THR A 27 2.43 2.82 -12.95
C THR A 27 0.99 2.37 -13.20
N ALA A 28 0.79 1.20 -13.83
CA ALA A 28 -0.55 0.60 -13.97
C ALA A 28 -1.14 0.13 -12.63
N GLN A 29 -0.31 -0.30 -11.67
CA GLN A 29 -0.72 -0.77 -10.33
C GLN A 29 -0.99 0.35 -9.32
N LEU A 30 -0.50 1.58 -9.55
CA LEU A 30 -0.53 2.65 -8.54
C LEU A 30 -1.86 3.43 -8.51
N GLY A 31 -2.50 3.69 -9.66
CA GLY A 31 -3.88 4.18 -9.73
C GLY A 31 -4.92 3.10 -9.36
N ASP A 32 -4.49 1.85 -9.35
CA ASP A 32 -5.30 0.68 -9.02
C ASP A 32 -5.48 0.51 -7.49
N LEU A 33 -4.54 0.98 -6.66
CA LEU A 33 -4.62 0.78 -5.20
C LEU A 33 -5.95 1.29 -4.61
N ARG A 34 -6.39 2.51 -4.94
CA ARG A 34 -7.70 3.01 -4.46
C ARG A 34 -8.86 2.17 -4.95
N ALA A 35 -8.76 1.66 -6.18
CA ALA A 35 -9.77 0.84 -6.82
C ALA A 35 -9.81 -0.59 -6.26
N GLN A 36 -8.73 -1.08 -5.64
CA GLN A 36 -8.68 -2.39 -5.00
C GLN A 36 -9.18 -2.40 -3.56
N PHE A 37 -9.45 -1.23 -2.96
CA PHE A 37 -9.87 -1.11 -1.56
C PHE A 37 -11.26 -0.49 -1.41
N VAL A 38 -11.96 -0.89 -0.36
CA VAL A 38 -13.21 -0.31 0.12
C VAL A 38 -12.93 0.49 1.38
N GLU A 39 -13.48 1.71 1.45
CA GLU A 39 -13.47 2.50 2.68
C GLU A 39 -14.54 1.98 3.64
N VAL A 40 -14.12 1.58 4.83
CA VAL A 40 -15.01 1.15 5.92
C VAL A 40 -15.05 2.28 6.95
N GLN A 41 -16.24 2.84 7.14
CA GLN A 41 -16.45 3.95 8.07
C GLN A 41 -16.17 3.50 9.51
N ALA A 42 -15.75 4.46 10.34
CA ALA A 42 -15.53 4.24 11.76
C ALA A 42 -16.75 3.61 12.45
N SER A 43 -16.50 2.82 13.50
CA SER A 43 -17.58 2.27 14.33
C SER A 43 -18.36 3.41 15.01
N ASN A 44 -19.64 3.16 15.32
CA ASN A 44 -20.53 4.19 15.92
C ASN A 44 -20.00 4.80 17.23
N ASP A 45 -19.21 4.03 17.99
CA ASP A 45 -18.56 4.44 19.23
C ASP A 45 -17.15 5.01 19.04
N ASN A 46 -16.67 5.12 17.79
CA ASN A 46 -15.34 5.56 17.38
C ASN A 46 -14.18 4.74 17.99
N VAL A 47 -14.43 3.52 18.47
CA VAL A 47 -13.38 2.62 18.95
C VAL A 47 -12.54 2.09 17.79
N ILE A 48 -13.18 1.82 16.65
CA ILE A 48 -12.52 1.44 15.40
C ILE A 48 -12.56 2.65 14.48
N PRO A 49 -11.43 3.33 14.20
CA PRO A 49 -11.40 4.46 13.27
C PRO A 49 -11.66 4.00 11.84
N THR A 50 -11.94 4.93 10.92
CA THR A 50 -12.04 4.63 9.49
C THR A 50 -10.78 3.92 8.99
N PHE A 51 -10.97 2.93 8.13
CA PHE A 51 -9.89 2.18 7.48
C PHE A 51 -10.30 1.76 6.08
N TYR A 52 -9.34 1.21 5.34
CA TYR A 52 -9.55 0.69 4.00
C TYR A 52 -9.25 -0.81 4.01
N MET A 53 -10.15 -1.63 3.48
CA MET A 53 -9.98 -3.07 3.38
C MET A 53 -9.96 -3.50 1.92
N GLY A 54 -9.10 -4.47 1.59
CA GLY A 54 -9.03 -5.05 0.25
C GLY A 54 -10.39 -5.62 -0.17
N LYS A 55 -10.80 -5.32 -1.40
CA LYS A 55 -12.05 -5.81 -2.01
C LYS A 55 -12.11 -7.32 -2.07
N TYR A 56 -10.96 -7.95 -2.27
CA TYR A 56 -10.79 -9.37 -2.51
C TYR A 56 -9.84 -9.97 -1.48
N GLU A 57 -9.88 -11.29 -1.31
CA GLU A 57 -8.71 -11.99 -0.75
C GLU A 57 -7.51 -11.81 -1.69
N ILE A 58 -6.29 -11.85 -1.15
CA ILE A 58 -5.09 -11.81 -1.97
C ILE A 58 -5.07 -13.01 -2.90
N ARG A 59 -4.87 -12.77 -4.19
CA ARG A 59 -4.86 -13.82 -5.21
C ARG A 59 -3.49 -14.47 -5.34
N VAL A 60 -3.48 -15.67 -5.91
CA VAL A 60 -2.27 -16.39 -6.29
C VAL A 60 -1.37 -15.55 -7.21
N SER A 61 -1.94 -14.82 -8.18
CA SER A 61 -1.18 -13.93 -9.08
C SER A 61 -0.46 -12.81 -8.34
N GLU A 62 -1.09 -12.20 -7.35
CA GLU A 62 -0.52 -11.10 -6.57
C GLU A 62 0.62 -11.61 -5.67
N TYR A 63 0.42 -12.73 -5.00
CA TYR A 63 1.47 -13.36 -4.18
C TYR A 63 2.65 -13.86 -5.04
N ARG A 64 2.39 -14.29 -6.28
CA ARG A 64 3.44 -14.68 -7.24
C ARG A 64 4.35 -13.51 -7.58
N LEU A 65 3.84 -12.28 -7.68
CA LEU A 65 4.67 -11.09 -7.89
C LEU A 65 5.66 -10.88 -6.73
N PHE A 66 5.18 -11.06 -5.50
CA PHE A 66 6.02 -11.00 -4.30
C PHE A 66 7.14 -12.04 -4.33
N LEU A 67 6.82 -13.32 -4.56
CA LEU A 67 7.84 -14.37 -4.61
C LEU A 67 8.84 -14.17 -5.76
N ASN A 68 8.36 -13.73 -6.93
CA ASN A 68 9.23 -13.39 -8.06
C ASN A 68 10.19 -12.24 -7.72
N ALA A 69 9.74 -11.23 -6.97
CA ALA A 69 10.59 -10.12 -6.53
C ALA A 69 11.68 -10.57 -5.55
N LEU A 70 11.41 -11.60 -4.74
CA LEU A 70 12.39 -12.22 -3.85
C LEU A 70 13.28 -13.27 -4.53
N GLY A 71 12.90 -13.76 -5.72
CA GLY A 71 13.56 -14.89 -6.37
C GLY A 71 13.28 -16.22 -5.67
N GLU A 72 12.19 -16.31 -4.92
CA GLU A 72 11.79 -17.50 -4.17
C GLU A 72 10.86 -18.41 -5.01
N PRO A 73 10.93 -19.74 -4.83
CA PRO A 73 10.04 -20.66 -5.53
C PRO A 73 8.61 -20.54 -4.99
N PHE A 74 7.64 -20.89 -5.85
CA PHE A 74 6.25 -20.98 -5.44
C PHE A 74 6.01 -22.21 -4.56
N PRO A 75 5.19 -22.14 -3.48
CA PRO A 75 4.89 -23.28 -2.63
C PRO A 75 4.17 -24.40 -3.37
N GLU A 76 4.21 -25.60 -2.80
CA GLU A 76 3.46 -26.76 -3.32
C GLU A 76 1.96 -26.43 -3.38
N PRO A 77 1.28 -26.80 -4.48
CA PRO A 77 -0.12 -26.49 -4.64
C PRO A 77 -1.02 -27.32 -3.71
N PRO A 78 -2.18 -26.78 -3.31
CA PRO A 78 -3.26 -27.59 -2.76
C PRO A 78 -3.76 -28.61 -3.80
N GLU A 79 -4.57 -29.59 -3.37
CA GLU A 79 -5.05 -30.67 -4.26
C GLU A 79 -5.76 -30.16 -5.53
N TYR A 80 -6.43 -29.00 -5.44
CA TYR A 80 -7.13 -28.36 -6.55
C TYR A 80 -6.23 -27.50 -7.46
N GLY A 81 -4.92 -27.41 -7.17
CA GLY A 81 -3.94 -26.70 -7.99
C GLY A 81 -3.87 -25.20 -7.75
N TRP A 82 -2.86 -24.56 -8.35
CA TRP A 82 -2.77 -23.10 -8.43
C TRP A 82 -3.48 -22.55 -9.66
N ASP A 83 -4.27 -21.50 -9.46
CA ASP A 83 -4.89 -20.68 -10.50
C ASP A 83 -4.77 -19.21 -10.05
N ASP A 84 -4.28 -18.37 -10.96
CA ASP A 84 -3.91 -16.98 -10.71
C ASP A 84 -5.08 -16.11 -10.20
N ASN A 85 -6.33 -16.52 -10.42
CA ASN A 85 -7.52 -15.78 -9.96
C ASN A 85 -8.11 -16.31 -8.64
N LEU A 86 -7.61 -17.42 -8.11
CA LEU A 86 -8.04 -17.95 -6.83
C LEU A 86 -7.33 -17.24 -5.66
N PRO A 87 -7.94 -17.25 -4.45
CA PRO A 87 -7.27 -16.81 -3.24
C PRO A 87 -5.97 -17.57 -3.01
N MET A 88 -4.94 -16.85 -2.59
CA MET A 88 -3.72 -17.43 -2.06
C MET A 88 -4.00 -18.01 -0.67
N VAL A 89 -3.66 -19.27 -0.50
CA VAL A 89 -3.89 -20.05 0.72
C VAL A 89 -2.65 -20.84 1.12
N GLY A 90 -2.69 -21.57 2.23
CA GLY A 90 -1.60 -22.46 2.62
C GLY A 90 -0.37 -21.70 3.12
N LEU A 91 -0.60 -20.51 3.68
CA LEU A 91 0.45 -19.66 4.25
C LEU A 91 0.34 -19.63 5.77
N SER A 92 1.49 -19.66 6.43
CA SER A 92 1.62 -19.33 7.85
C SER A 92 1.36 -17.84 8.07
N PHE A 93 1.07 -17.45 9.31
CA PHE A 93 0.89 -16.04 9.62
C PHE A 93 2.15 -15.22 9.36
N ALA A 94 3.34 -15.79 9.57
CA ALA A 94 4.61 -15.14 9.30
C ALA A 94 4.81 -14.84 7.79
N GLU A 95 4.40 -15.76 6.91
CA GLU A 95 4.45 -15.55 5.46
C GLU A 95 3.47 -14.46 4.99
N VAL A 96 2.29 -14.39 5.61
CA VAL A 96 1.33 -13.31 5.40
C VAL A 96 1.94 -11.96 5.82
N GLN A 97 2.58 -11.91 6.99
CA GLN A 97 3.26 -10.70 7.46
C GLN A 97 4.40 -10.27 6.53
N ASN A 98 5.19 -11.22 6.01
CA ASN A 98 6.26 -10.92 5.06
C ASN A 98 5.71 -10.26 3.78
N TYR A 99 4.57 -10.73 3.28
CA TYR A 99 3.89 -10.10 2.14
C TYR A 99 3.40 -8.68 2.47
N CYS A 100 2.77 -8.49 3.63
CA CYS A 100 2.37 -7.16 4.10
C CYS A 100 3.57 -6.19 4.25
N ASN A 101 4.70 -6.69 4.75
CA ASN A 101 5.92 -5.89 4.89
C ASN A 101 6.50 -5.52 3.53
N TRP A 102 6.53 -6.44 2.57
CA TRP A 102 6.97 -6.15 1.21
C TRP A 102 6.12 -5.07 0.53
N LEU A 103 4.79 -5.12 0.70
CA LEU A 103 3.92 -4.05 0.23
C LEU A 103 4.19 -2.74 0.97
N THR A 104 4.41 -2.80 2.29
CA THR A 104 4.76 -1.62 3.09
C THR A 104 6.03 -0.95 2.58
N ASP A 105 7.07 -1.72 2.25
CA ASP A 105 8.31 -1.21 1.69
C ASP A 105 8.14 -0.70 0.26
N SER A 106 7.26 -1.32 -0.53
CA SER A 106 7.04 -0.92 -1.93
C SER A 106 6.22 0.37 -2.06
N TYR A 107 5.24 0.55 -1.18
CA TYR A 107 4.29 1.66 -1.22
C TYR A 107 4.56 2.74 -0.17
N GLN A 108 5.49 2.48 0.76
CA GLN A 108 5.88 3.38 1.86
C GLN A 108 4.70 3.80 2.76
N VAL A 109 3.66 2.95 2.85
CA VAL A 109 2.54 3.06 3.80
C VAL A 109 2.27 1.69 4.41
N GLN A 110 1.85 1.65 5.67
CA GLN A 110 1.74 0.39 6.41
C GLN A 110 0.56 -0.47 5.96
N PHE A 111 0.84 -1.60 5.31
CA PHE A 111 -0.11 -2.66 5.03
C PHE A 111 -0.14 -3.69 6.16
N THR A 112 -1.34 -4.13 6.54
CA THR A 112 -1.52 -5.22 7.51
C THR A 112 -2.66 -6.14 7.09
N VAL A 113 -2.91 -7.21 7.84
CA VAL A 113 -4.22 -7.88 7.86
C VAL A 113 -5.15 -7.16 8.83
N PRO A 114 -6.48 -7.30 8.70
CA PRO A 114 -7.42 -6.72 9.66
C PRO A 114 -7.33 -7.39 11.04
N SER A 115 -7.67 -6.65 12.09
CA SER A 115 -8.09 -7.27 13.36
C SER A 115 -9.46 -7.94 13.20
N GLU A 116 -9.82 -8.85 14.10
CA GLU A 116 -11.17 -9.44 14.11
C GLU A 116 -12.26 -8.36 14.15
N ALA A 117 -12.06 -7.32 14.97
CA ALA A 117 -13.01 -6.24 15.13
C ALA A 117 -13.20 -5.44 13.81
N GLN A 118 -12.10 -5.12 13.11
CA GLN A 118 -12.15 -4.46 11.81
C GLN A 118 -12.81 -5.36 10.76
N TRP A 119 -12.45 -6.65 10.73
CA TRP A 119 -13.04 -7.62 9.82
C TRP A 119 -14.57 -7.68 10.00
N LYS A 120 -15.03 -7.79 11.24
CA LYS A 120 -16.47 -7.82 11.57
C LYS A 120 -17.18 -6.54 11.17
N LEU A 121 -16.57 -5.38 11.40
CA LEU A 121 -17.15 -4.10 11.00
C LEU A 121 -17.32 -4.03 9.47
N ALA A 122 -16.32 -4.48 8.72
CA ALA A 122 -16.36 -4.50 7.26
C ALA A 122 -17.37 -5.51 6.69
N ALA A 123 -17.55 -6.63 7.38
CA ALA A 123 -18.46 -7.69 6.97
C ALA A 123 -19.94 -7.37 7.25
N GLY A 124 -20.22 -6.50 8.22
CA GLY A 124 -21.59 -6.10 8.55
C GLY A 124 -22.41 -7.25 9.17
N THR A 125 -23.73 -7.19 9.01
CA THR A 125 -24.67 -8.12 9.68
C THR A 125 -25.29 -9.16 8.78
N THR A 126 -25.35 -8.90 7.48
CA THR A 126 -26.07 -9.73 6.50
C THR A 126 -25.22 -9.85 5.24
N GLN A 127 -24.88 -11.09 4.89
CA GLN A 127 -24.27 -11.44 3.62
C GLN A 127 -24.86 -12.75 3.13
N ASP A 128 -25.04 -12.87 1.82
CA ASP A 128 -25.40 -14.14 1.21
C ASP A 128 -24.26 -15.14 1.41
N ASN A 129 -24.60 -16.40 1.65
CA ASN A 129 -23.60 -17.46 1.77
C ASN A 129 -23.05 -17.75 0.38
N LEU A 130 -21.73 -17.87 0.26
CA LEU A 130 -21.13 -18.34 -0.98
C LEU A 130 -21.42 -19.84 -1.13
N GLU A 131 -22.41 -20.18 -1.96
CA GLU A 131 -22.70 -21.57 -2.32
C GLU A 131 -21.69 -22.06 -3.35
N SER A 132 -20.84 -23.00 -2.94
CA SER A 132 -19.88 -23.67 -3.81
C SER A 132 -19.97 -25.17 -3.62
N ASP A 133 -20.51 -25.89 -4.63
CA ASP A 133 -20.44 -27.36 -4.72
C ASP A 133 -19.05 -27.86 -5.14
N LEU A 134 -18.06 -26.96 -5.16
CA LEU A 134 -16.70 -27.25 -5.58
C LEU A 134 -15.86 -27.49 -4.31
N ASN A 135 -15.15 -28.62 -4.25
CA ASN A 135 -14.09 -28.88 -3.26
C ASN A 135 -12.85 -28.00 -3.52
N ARG A 136 -13.05 -26.72 -3.85
CA ARG A 136 -12.05 -25.69 -4.14
C ARG A 136 -12.67 -24.29 -4.01
N PRO A 137 -11.87 -23.23 -3.78
CA PRO A 137 -12.39 -21.87 -3.77
C PRO A 137 -12.87 -21.42 -5.15
N MET A 138 -13.66 -20.36 -5.18
CA MET A 138 -14.02 -19.63 -6.39
C MET A 138 -13.01 -18.50 -6.66
N CYS A 139 -13.01 -17.99 -7.88
CA CYS A 139 -12.21 -16.80 -8.18
C CYS A 139 -12.73 -15.59 -7.39
N SER A 140 -11.86 -14.72 -6.89
CA SER A 140 -12.26 -13.71 -5.90
C SER A 140 -13.26 -12.66 -6.41
N ASP A 141 -13.43 -12.52 -7.73
CA ASP A 141 -14.40 -11.63 -8.39
C ASP A 141 -15.51 -12.38 -9.16
N CYS A 142 -15.67 -13.68 -8.94
CA CYS A 142 -16.65 -14.52 -9.64
C CYS A 142 -18.07 -14.50 -9.04
N PHE A 143 -18.29 -13.76 -7.95
CA PHE A 143 -19.55 -13.72 -7.21
C PHE A 143 -19.85 -12.30 -6.75
N SER A 144 -21.08 -12.01 -6.31
CA SER A 144 -21.47 -10.65 -5.92
C SER A 144 -20.79 -10.21 -4.61
N PRO A 145 -20.44 -8.92 -4.46
CA PRO A 145 -19.96 -8.39 -3.18
C PRO A 145 -21.10 -8.31 -2.15
N GLY A 146 -20.73 -8.27 -0.87
CA GLY A 146 -21.64 -7.89 0.21
C GLY A 146 -22.02 -6.40 0.16
N GLU A 147 -22.87 -5.97 1.10
CA GLU A 147 -23.38 -4.58 1.16
C GLU A 147 -22.27 -3.51 1.25
N SER A 148 -21.11 -3.85 1.82
CA SER A 148 -19.95 -2.97 1.89
C SER A 148 -19.21 -2.82 0.55
N GLY A 149 -19.53 -3.63 -0.46
CA GLY A 149 -18.77 -3.69 -1.71
C GLY A 149 -17.53 -4.59 -1.65
N ILE A 150 -17.38 -5.35 -0.56
CA ILE A 150 -16.28 -6.31 -0.34
C ILE A 150 -16.77 -7.72 -0.69
N TYR A 151 -15.91 -8.48 -1.36
CA TYR A 151 -16.14 -9.84 -1.82
C TYR A 151 -15.56 -10.84 -0.82
N GLY A 152 -16.22 -11.98 -0.62
CA GLY A 152 -15.64 -13.17 0.00
C GLY A 152 -15.62 -13.12 1.53
N LEU A 153 -16.35 -12.19 2.16
CA LEU A 153 -16.40 -12.12 3.62
C LEU A 153 -17.33 -13.19 4.24
N ASN A 154 -18.01 -14.03 3.44
CA ASN A 154 -18.90 -15.08 3.94
C ASN A 154 -18.77 -16.36 3.10
N GLY A 155 -17.68 -17.08 3.33
CA GLY A 155 -17.25 -18.26 2.57
C GLY A 155 -16.02 -17.98 1.70
N ASN A 156 -15.83 -18.82 0.69
CA ASN A 156 -14.62 -18.89 -0.15
C ASN A 156 -13.42 -19.42 0.62
N VAL A 157 -12.71 -18.62 1.40
CA VAL A 157 -11.59 -19.07 2.25
C VAL A 157 -11.67 -18.42 3.62
N TRP A 158 -11.21 -19.13 4.64
CA TRP A 158 -10.93 -18.52 5.93
C TRP A 158 -9.89 -17.42 5.79
N GLU A 159 -9.96 -16.40 6.63
CA GLU A 159 -9.03 -15.28 6.56
C GLU A 159 -8.28 -15.05 7.87
N TRP A 160 -6.96 -14.99 7.78
CA TRP A 160 -6.09 -14.53 8.86
C TRP A 160 -6.49 -13.14 9.37
N THR A 161 -6.61 -13.01 10.70
CA THR A 161 -6.70 -11.71 11.38
C THR A 161 -5.49 -11.51 12.30
N SER A 162 -5.18 -10.25 12.60
CA SER A 162 -4.10 -9.90 13.55
C SER A 162 -4.48 -10.12 15.01
N THR A 163 -5.74 -10.48 15.32
CA THR A 163 -6.21 -10.68 16.69
C THR A 163 -5.80 -12.05 17.20
N LEU A 164 -5.13 -12.05 18.36
CA LEU A 164 -4.71 -13.25 19.08
C LEU A 164 -5.70 -13.61 20.20
N ILE A 165 -5.85 -14.90 20.45
CA ILE A 165 -6.42 -15.47 21.67
C ILE A 165 -5.33 -16.18 22.47
N ASP A 166 -5.35 -15.99 23.78
CA ASP A 166 -4.37 -16.52 24.73
C ASP A 166 -2.89 -16.24 24.38
N ASN A 167 -2.64 -15.21 23.54
CA ASN A 167 -1.34 -14.87 22.95
C ASN A 167 -0.67 -16.01 22.15
N GLU A 168 -1.43 -17.03 21.73
CA GLU A 168 -0.91 -18.23 21.07
C GLU A 168 -1.56 -18.51 19.71
N PHE A 169 -2.86 -18.22 19.57
CA PHE A 169 -3.62 -18.56 18.36
C PHE A 169 -4.20 -17.31 17.71
N HIS A 170 -4.17 -17.24 16.39
CA HIS A 170 -4.86 -16.19 15.66
C HIS A 170 -6.32 -16.56 15.44
N ILE A 171 -7.19 -15.56 15.51
CA ILE A 171 -8.57 -15.69 15.06
C ILE A 171 -8.58 -15.66 13.53
N ILE A 172 -9.29 -16.60 12.93
CA ILE A 172 -9.65 -16.59 11.50
C ILE A 172 -11.15 -16.39 11.34
N ARG A 173 -11.56 -15.79 10.23
CA ARG A 173 -12.95 -15.34 9.98
C ARG A 173 -13.46 -15.74 8.60
N GLY A 174 -14.78 -15.75 8.43
CA GLY A 174 -15.45 -15.86 7.13
C GLY A 174 -15.96 -17.25 6.76
N GLY A 175 -15.26 -18.32 7.17
CA GLY A 175 -15.53 -19.67 6.69
C GLY A 175 -14.94 -19.91 5.29
N SER A 176 -14.83 -21.17 4.88
CA SER A 176 -14.27 -21.56 3.59
C SER A 176 -15.22 -22.41 2.73
N PHE A 177 -14.73 -22.77 1.54
CA PHE A 177 -15.37 -23.71 0.61
C PHE A 177 -15.49 -25.14 1.15
N LEU A 178 -14.82 -25.49 2.26
CA LEU A 178 -14.94 -26.82 2.89
C LEU A 178 -16.14 -26.93 3.82
N GLU A 179 -16.74 -25.81 4.23
CA GLU A 179 -17.90 -25.79 5.10
C GLU A 179 -19.21 -25.94 4.33
N ASN A 180 -20.19 -26.54 5.00
CA ASN A 180 -21.54 -26.59 4.48
C ASN A 180 -22.08 -25.16 4.35
N SER A 181 -22.66 -24.81 3.19
CA SER A 181 -23.20 -23.48 2.95
C SER A 181 -24.29 -23.08 3.96
N THR A 182 -25.04 -24.03 4.51
CA THR A 182 -26.04 -23.75 5.57
C THR A 182 -25.41 -23.41 6.93
N GLU A 183 -24.13 -23.72 7.10
CA GLU A 183 -23.36 -23.43 8.30
C GLU A 183 -22.58 -22.11 8.20
N LEU A 184 -22.33 -21.61 6.98
CA LEU A 184 -21.70 -20.31 6.76
C LEU A 184 -22.60 -19.17 7.28
N ASN A 185 -21.96 -18.21 7.93
CA ASN A 185 -22.53 -16.90 8.22
C ASN A 185 -21.41 -15.93 8.60
N VAL A 186 -21.70 -14.64 8.46
CA VAL A 186 -20.74 -13.55 8.72
C VAL A 186 -20.17 -13.53 10.15
N THR A 187 -20.80 -14.22 11.11
CA THR A 187 -20.31 -14.28 12.49
C THR A 187 -19.32 -15.41 12.74
N ARG A 188 -19.07 -16.29 11.78
CA ARG A 188 -18.14 -17.42 11.91
C ARG A 188 -16.72 -16.97 12.25
N SER A 189 -16.18 -17.57 13.31
CA SER A 189 -14.77 -17.52 13.69
C SER A 189 -14.26 -18.91 14.03
N SER A 190 -12.96 -19.07 13.88
CA SER A 190 -12.18 -20.17 14.42
C SER A 190 -10.83 -19.63 14.88
N THR A 191 -9.99 -20.48 15.45
CA THR A 191 -8.66 -20.12 15.93
C THR A 191 -7.64 -21.13 15.44
N ILE A 192 -6.52 -20.67 14.91
CA ILE A 192 -5.45 -21.53 14.39
C ILE A 192 -4.09 -21.05 14.89
N SER A 193 -3.15 -21.99 15.03
CA SER A 193 -1.76 -21.67 15.40
C SER A 193 -1.09 -20.93 14.24
N PRO A 194 -0.25 -19.91 14.50
CA PRO A 194 0.39 -19.10 13.46
C PRO A 194 1.27 -19.89 12.49
N GLU A 195 1.74 -21.08 12.89
CA GLU A 195 2.60 -21.95 12.08
C GLU A 195 1.82 -22.86 11.11
N LEU A 196 0.49 -22.96 11.26
CA LEU A 196 -0.32 -23.84 10.42
C LEU A 196 -0.54 -23.23 9.03
N GLN A 197 -0.30 -24.03 8.01
CA GLN A 197 -0.53 -23.71 6.60
C GLN A 197 -1.71 -24.55 6.09
N LEU A 198 -2.92 -24.01 6.16
CA LEU A 198 -4.13 -24.72 5.74
C LEU A 198 -4.56 -24.30 4.33
N SER A 199 -4.98 -25.28 3.52
CA SER A 199 -5.33 -25.09 2.09
C SER A 199 -6.65 -24.34 1.85
N ASP A 200 -7.32 -23.91 2.91
CA ASP A 200 -8.58 -23.17 2.91
C ASP A 200 -8.47 -21.88 3.73
N VAL A 201 -7.25 -21.50 4.16
CA VAL A 201 -6.98 -20.25 4.89
C VAL A 201 -6.11 -19.33 4.04
N GLY A 202 -6.68 -18.20 3.64
CA GLY A 202 -6.03 -17.08 2.97
C GLY A 202 -6.05 -15.81 3.84
N PHE A 203 -5.99 -14.64 3.20
CA PHE A 203 -5.99 -13.35 3.89
C PHE A 203 -6.38 -12.21 2.95
N ARG A 204 -6.69 -11.05 3.55
CA ARG A 204 -6.89 -9.79 2.83
C ARG A 204 -6.13 -8.66 3.51
N LEU A 205 -5.90 -7.59 2.75
CA LEU A 205 -5.15 -6.43 3.21
C LEU A 205 -6.05 -5.40 3.91
N LEU A 206 -5.42 -4.64 4.81
CA LEU A 206 -5.94 -3.46 5.45
C LEU A 206 -4.92 -2.32 5.39
N LEU A 207 -5.43 -1.11 5.19
CA LEU A 207 -4.72 0.16 5.29
C LEU A 207 -5.47 1.07 6.27
N THR A 208 -4.74 1.86 7.06
CA THR A 208 -5.36 2.90 7.90
C THR A 208 -5.84 4.08 7.03
N ASP A 209 -6.80 4.87 7.53
CA ASP A 209 -7.24 6.08 6.83
C ASP A 209 -6.08 7.08 6.60
N LYS A 210 -5.23 7.30 7.62
CA LYS A 210 -4.01 8.11 7.47
C LYS A 210 -3.10 7.53 6.37
N GLY A 211 -2.87 6.21 6.35
CA GLY A 211 -2.03 5.53 5.36
C GLY A 211 -2.55 5.72 3.94
N MET A 212 -3.84 5.46 3.70
CA MET A 212 -4.45 5.64 2.39
C MET A 212 -4.36 7.11 1.93
N LYS A 213 -4.67 8.07 2.81
CA LYS A 213 -4.61 9.51 2.49
C LYS A 213 -3.19 9.97 2.12
N LYS A 214 -2.17 9.53 2.86
CA LYS A 214 -0.76 9.84 2.52
C LYS A 214 -0.39 9.31 1.14
N TYR A 215 -0.75 8.07 0.86
CA TYR A 215 -0.48 7.45 -0.43
C TYR A 215 -1.14 8.24 -1.58
N LEU A 216 -2.44 8.54 -1.48
CA LEU A 216 -3.17 9.28 -2.52
C LEU A 216 -2.62 10.70 -2.72
N PHE A 217 -2.28 11.40 -1.64
CA PHE A 217 -1.62 12.70 -1.72
C PHE A 217 -0.29 12.62 -2.48
N SER A 218 0.60 11.70 -2.09
CA SER A 218 1.89 11.54 -2.74
C SER A 218 1.76 11.11 -4.21
N TYR A 219 0.75 10.29 -4.52
CA TYR A 219 0.43 9.90 -5.89
C TYR A 219 0.06 11.12 -6.73
N GLU A 220 -0.89 11.95 -6.27
CA GLU A 220 -1.32 13.14 -7.01
C GLU A 220 -0.18 14.14 -7.21
N VAL A 221 0.64 14.37 -6.18
CA VAL A 221 1.85 15.20 -6.28
C VAL A 221 2.80 14.66 -7.35
N ARG A 222 3.04 13.36 -7.38
CA ARG A 222 3.90 12.71 -8.38
C ARG A 222 3.38 12.88 -9.79
N GLU A 223 2.08 12.68 -10.02
CA GLU A 223 1.48 12.83 -11.35
C GLU A 223 1.60 14.27 -11.87
N LEU A 224 1.35 15.26 -11.00
CA LEU A 224 1.51 16.67 -11.35
C LEU A 224 2.97 17.03 -11.62
N LEU A 225 3.91 16.54 -10.81
CA LEU A 225 5.35 16.72 -11.04
C LEU A 225 5.80 16.07 -12.35
N TYR A 226 5.31 14.88 -12.69
CA TYR A 226 5.63 14.21 -13.95
C TYR A 226 5.09 14.98 -15.17
N GLN A 227 3.90 15.59 -15.07
CA GLN A 227 3.37 16.45 -16.13
C GLN A 227 4.21 17.73 -16.30
N LEU A 228 4.68 18.30 -15.19
CA LEU A 228 5.50 19.51 -15.20
C LEU A 228 6.92 19.25 -15.71
N PHE A 229 7.54 18.18 -15.23
CA PHE A 229 8.98 17.92 -15.29
C PHE A 229 9.29 16.46 -15.71
N PRO A 230 8.78 15.97 -16.85
CA PRO A 230 8.94 14.57 -17.25
C PRO A 230 10.40 14.15 -17.48
N GLU A 231 11.29 15.09 -17.77
CA GLU A 231 12.71 14.87 -17.97
C GLU A 231 13.53 14.77 -16.67
N TYR A 232 12.95 15.17 -15.53
CA TYR A 232 13.65 15.19 -14.24
C TYR A 232 13.49 13.87 -13.51
N THR A 233 14.50 12.99 -13.66
CA THR A 233 14.49 11.64 -13.07
C THR A 233 14.85 11.60 -11.58
N ASN A 234 15.36 12.70 -11.02
CA ASN A 234 15.81 12.79 -9.63
C ASN A 234 14.74 13.31 -8.67
N LEU A 235 13.50 13.45 -9.14
CA LEU A 235 12.34 13.76 -8.31
C LEU A 235 11.69 12.47 -7.85
N ARG A 236 11.71 12.22 -6.54
CA ARG A 236 11.05 11.06 -5.94
C ARG A 236 10.04 11.54 -4.89
N VAL A 237 8.78 11.18 -5.10
CA VAL A 237 7.67 11.53 -4.22
C VAL A 237 7.28 10.30 -3.42
N GLU A 238 7.33 10.41 -2.10
CA GLU A 238 6.93 9.34 -1.19
C GLU A 238 5.81 9.82 -0.25
N PRO A 239 5.10 8.92 0.44
CA PRO A 239 4.00 9.27 1.34
C PRO A 239 4.39 10.16 2.53
N TYR A 240 5.69 10.33 2.83
CA TYR A 240 6.17 11.12 3.96
C TYR A 240 7.05 12.32 3.57
N ALA A 241 7.68 12.29 2.38
CA ALA A 241 8.51 13.38 1.90
C ALA A 241 8.60 13.45 0.37
N LEU A 242 9.02 14.61 -0.12
CA LEU A 242 9.56 14.80 -1.46
C LEU A 242 11.08 14.78 -1.40
N TYR A 243 11.69 14.05 -2.32
CA TYR A 243 13.13 14.01 -2.51
C TYR A 243 13.48 14.69 -3.83
N ILE A 244 14.38 15.66 -3.76
CA ILE A 244 14.95 16.37 -4.91
C ILE A 244 16.46 16.22 -4.83
N ASP A 245 17.05 15.43 -5.73
CA ASP A 245 18.45 15.00 -5.62
C ASP A 245 18.73 14.37 -4.23
N ASP A 246 19.64 14.95 -3.45
CA ASP A 246 20.00 14.46 -2.11
C ASP A 246 19.18 15.12 -0.98
N PHE A 247 18.21 15.96 -1.32
CA PHE A 247 17.45 16.75 -0.35
C PHE A 247 16.08 16.16 -0.06
N GLU A 248 15.75 16.06 1.22
CA GLU A 248 14.45 15.64 1.72
C GLU A 248 13.63 16.85 2.16
N ILE A 249 12.37 16.90 1.72
CA ILE A 249 11.38 17.87 2.12
C ILE A 249 10.20 17.12 2.72
N ALA A 250 10.10 17.12 4.06
CA ALA A 250 9.06 16.41 4.78
C ALA A 250 7.69 17.07 4.58
N TRP A 251 6.65 16.26 4.33
CA TRP A 251 5.28 16.76 4.24
C TRP A 251 4.74 17.27 5.58
N GLY A 252 5.40 16.96 6.70
CA GLY A 252 5.06 17.51 8.01
C GLY A 252 5.46 18.98 8.23
N GLU A 253 6.22 19.60 7.32
CA GLU A 253 6.76 20.96 7.49
C GLU A 253 5.66 22.04 7.57
N GLN A 254 5.65 22.86 8.62
CA GLN A 254 4.62 23.89 8.84
C GLN A 254 5.17 25.32 8.86
N ASP A 255 6.48 25.49 9.09
CA ASP A 255 7.06 26.80 9.34
C ASP A 255 7.11 27.64 8.06
N PHE A 256 7.17 26.97 6.90
CA PHE A 256 7.29 27.62 5.60
C PHE A 256 6.48 26.90 4.51
N PRO A 257 6.04 27.62 3.47
CA PRO A 257 5.51 26.99 2.26
C PRO A 257 6.56 26.07 1.63
N ILE A 258 6.19 24.81 1.40
CA ILE A 258 7.08 23.83 0.74
C ILE A 258 7.36 24.24 -0.71
N ILE A 259 6.39 24.88 -1.37
CA ILE A 259 6.51 25.26 -2.76
C ILE A 259 5.95 26.67 -2.98
N THR A 260 6.62 27.48 -3.78
CA THR A 260 6.11 28.77 -4.25
C THR A 260 6.17 28.84 -5.77
N ILE A 261 5.41 29.77 -6.37
CA ILE A 261 5.33 29.96 -7.82
C ILE A 261 5.58 31.42 -8.18
N ASP A 262 6.48 31.64 -9.12
CA ASP A 262 6.61 32.91 -9.83
C ASP A 262 5.92 32.77 -11.19
N THR A 263 4.81 33.47 -11.37
CA THR A 263 4.02 33.42 -12.61
C THR A 263 4.61 34.26 -13.73
N THR A 264 5.51 35.20 -13.41
CA THR A 264 6.19 36.05 -14.39
C THR A 264 7.38 35.30 -14.98
N GLU A 265 8.22 34.74 -14.10
CA GLU A 265 9.39 33.94 -14.48
C GLU A 265 9.03 32.49 -14.83
N LYS A 266 7.77 32.09 -14.63
CA LYS A 266 7.25 30.73 -14.89
C LYS A 266 8.13 29.69 -14.22
N SER A 267 8.31 29.86 -12.91
CA SER A 267 9.16 28.99 -12.10
C SER A 267 8.49 28.57 -10.81
N LEU A 268 8.81 27.35 -10.37
CA LEU A 268 8.46 26.79 -9.07
C LEU A 268 9.72 26.76 -8.20
N ALA A 269 9.60 27.21 -6.96
CA ALA A 269 10.67 27.17 -5.98
C ALA A 269 10.29 26.24 -4.83
N PHE A 270 11.01 25.14 -4.66
CA PHE A 270 10.83 24.18 -3.56
C PHE A 270 11.73 24.56 -2.39
N CYS A 271 11.12 24.84 -1.25
CA CYS A 271 11.73 25.19 0.03
C CYS A 271 11.43 24.09 1.05
N CYS A 272 12.11 23.95 2.18
CA CYS A 272 13.21 24.76 2.70
C CYS A 272 14.33 23.84 3.14
N ILE A 273 15.26 23.61 2.22
CA ILE A 273 16.39 22.72 2.44
C ILE A 273 17.33 23.37 3.45
N ASP A 274 17.62 22.65 4.53
CA ASP A 274 18.64 23.04 5.49
C ASP A 274 20.02 22.82 4.89
N ALA A 275 20.67 23.89 4.44
CA ALA A 275 22.07 23.86 4.06
C ALA A 275 22.94 24.28 5.26
N ILE A 276 23.88 23.42 5.65
CA ILE A 276 24.88 23.73 6.68
C ILE A 276 25.96 24.59 6.05
N ASP A 277 26.00 25.88 6.38
CA ASP A 277 27.14 26.72 6.04
C ASP A 277 28.33 26.39 6.96
N GLY A 278 29.36 25.76 6.39
CA GLY A 278 30.55 25.28 7.08
C GLY A 278 31.42 26.38 7.73
N VAL A 279 31.04 27.66 7.57
CA VAL A 279 31.78 28.80 8.14
C VAL A 279 31.12 29.36 9.41
N MET A 280 29.80 29.22 9.59
CA MET A 280 29.07 29.95 10.64
C MET A 280 28.15 29.11 11.54
N GLU A 281 28.04 27.78 11.36
CA GLU A 281 27.02 26.97 12.08
C GLU A 281 25.60 27.58 11.95
N MET A 282 25.30 28.23 10.82
CA MET A 282 23.97 28.75 10.50
C MET A 282 23.32 27.85 9.46
N ILE A 283 22.05 27.52 9.70
CA ILE A 283 21.20 26.84 8.74
C ILE A 283 20.69 27.89 7.76
N THR A 284 21.17 27.86 6.51
CA THR A 284 20.59 28.67 5.44
C THR A 284 19.53 27.86 4.71
N LYS A 285 18.32 28.41 4.57
CA LYS A 285 17.26 27.78 3.76
C LYS A 285 17.56 27.99 2.27
N GLN A 286 17.80 26.91 1.54
CA GLN A 286 17.98 26.93 0.09
C GLN A 286 16.67 26.52 -0.60
N ALA A 287 16.33 27.23 -1.68
CA ALA A 287 15.24 26.86 -2.57
C ALA A 287 15.79 26.28 -3.88
N ILE A 288 15.17 25.20 -4.38
CA ILE A 288 15.47 24.63 -5.69
C ILE A 288 14.43 25.14 -6.68
N ASN A 289 14.90 25.77 -7.75
CA ASN A 289 14.04 26.38 -8.75
C ASN A 289 13.91 25.49 -9.99
N PHE A 290 12.69 25.35 -10.47
CA PHE A 290 12.35 24.64 -11.71
C PHE A 290 11.54 25.56 -12.62
N SER A 291 12.01 25.78 -13.83
CA SER A 291 11.27 26.52 -14.85
C SER A 291 10.29 25.61 -15.58
N PHE A 292 9.12 26.14 -15.94
CA PHE A 292 8.09 25.42 -16.69
C PHE A 292 7.55 26.26 -17.86
N ASP A 293 6.98 25.60 -18.87
CA ASP A 293 6.37 26.27 -20.02
C ASP A 293 5.03 26.94 -19.67
N GLU A 294 4.67 28.01 -20.39
CA GLU A 294 3.48 28.82 -20.08
C GLU A 294 2.17 28.03 -20.07
N ASP A 295 2.04 27.04 -20.94
CA ASP A 295 0.87 26.16 -21.01
C ASP A 295 0.72 25.26 -19.77
N LYS A 296 1.80 25.07 -18.99
CA LYS A 296 1.79 24.29 -17.75
C LYS A 296 1.46 25.10 -16.50
N LEU A 297 1.21 26.41 -16.63
CA LEU A 297 0.85 27.28 -15.51
C LEU A 297 -0.35 26.75 -14.68
N PRO A 298 -1.44 26.23 -15.27
CA PRO A 298 -2.55 25.65 -14.49
C PRO A 298 -2.11 24.44 -13.65
N THR A 299 -1.29 23.54 -14.22
CA THR A 299 -0.74 22.38 -13.51
C THR A 299 0.18 22.80 -12.37
N ALA A 300 1.02 23.82 -12.59
CA ALA A 300 1.89 24.38 -11.56
C ALA A 300 1.09 25.00 -10.40
N GLN A 301 0.01 25.73 -10.71
CA GLN A 301 -0.91 26.27 -9.69
C GLN A 301 -1.63 25.18 -8.91
N GLN A 302 -2.05 24.10 -9.60
CA GLN A 302 -2.65 22.94 -8.94
C GLN A 302 -1.67 22.28 -7.97
N LEU A 303 -0.42 22.04 -8.39
CA LEU A 303 0.62 21.45 -7.54
C LEU A 303 0.88 22.30 -6.29
N VAL A 304 1.01 23.62 -6.46
CA VAL A 304 1.22 24.56 -5.34
C VAL A 304 0.06 24.52 -4.37
N SER A 305 -1.17 24.54 -4.89
CA SER A 305 -2.39 24.47 -4.07
C SER A 305 -2.46 23.14 -3.32
N LEU A 306 -2.19 22.02 -3.99
CA LEU A 306 -2.22 20.68 -3.39
C LEU A 306 -1.22 20.56 -2.23
N ILE A 307 0.05 20.94 -2.46
CA ILE A 307 1.11 20.80 -1.47
C ILE A 307 0.90 21.76 -0.30
N ASN A 308 0.61 23.05 -0.53
CA ASN A 308 0.53 24.02 0.55
C ASN A 308 -0.77 23.96 1.35
N ASN A 309 -1.85 23.41 0.78
CA ASN A 309 -3.13 23.21 1.48
C ASN A 309 -3.37 21.76 1.91
N ARG A 310 -2.32 20.93 1.93
CA ARG A 310 -2.42 19.52 2.35
C ARG A 310 -2.94 19.40 3.79
N ASP A 311 -3.61 18.29 4.07
CA ASP A 311 -4.04 17.95 5.42
C ASP A 311 -2.81 17.63 6.28
N LEU A 312 -2.45 18.49 7.23
CA LEU A 312 -1.29 18.26 8.10
C LEU A 312 -1.54 17.16 9.13
N SER A 313 -2.81 16.86 9.46
CA SER A 313 -3.16 15.88 10.50
C SER A 313 -2.81 14.44 10.12
N ILE A 314 -2.63 14.16 8.83
CA ILE A 314 -2.18 12.84 8.39
C ILE A 314 -0.66 12.68 8.54
N PHE A 315 0.13 13.76 8.48
CA PHE A 315 1.61 13.68 8.53
C PHE A 315 2.21 13.85 9.92
N ILE A 316 1.42 14.31 10.88
CA ILE A 316 1.84 14.63 12.25
C ILE A 316 1.10 13.70 13.21
N ASP A 317 1.82 13.19 14.19
CA ASP A 317 1.30 12.33 15.25
C ASP A 317 1.14 13.10 16.57
#